data_AF-A0A9X6FHW1-F1
#
_entry.id   AF-A0A9X6FHW1-F1
#
_cell.length_a   1.000
_cell.length_b   1.000
_cell.length_c   1.000
_cell.angle_alpha   90.00
_cell.angle_beta   90.00
_cell.angle_gamma   90.00
#
_symmetry.space_group_name_H-M   'P 1'
#
loop_
_entity.id
_entity.type
_entity.pdbx_description
1 polymer ?
#
loop_
_entity_poly.entity_id
_entity_poly.type
_entity_poly.pdbx_seq_one_letter_code
_entity_poly.pdbx_strand_id
1 'polypeptide(L)'
;MKIEVWSDFVCPFCYIGKRRLEMALEQFPHKKDVEVEFKSFELDQNAPIYSGTSINEVLASKYGISIEEAKRNNVQLGNHAASMGLSFNFDEMKPTNTFDAHRLAKFAKNQGKEKEITENLLFAYFTESENLSDADTLATIAEASGLDKQEALNVINDKNAYANDVRIDEAIAQQYQISGVPYFIINQKYAISGAQPLETFVGALQQVWEEENPAPKLQELSSEGGSNLSCTDGSCSVPSKEQ
;
A
#
# COMPACT_ATOMS: atom_id res chain seq x y z
N MET A 1 -6.30 12.47 -4.81
CA MET A 1 -5.14 12.14 -3.96
C MET A 1 -4.69 10.73 -4.31
N LYS A 2 -3.39 10.50 -4.48
CA LYS A 2 -2.82 9.20 -4.84
C LYS A 2 -1.93 8.68 -3.73
N ILE A 3 -2.09 7.40 -3.39
CA ILE A 3 -1.29 6.70 -2.38
C ILE A 3 -0.61 5.51 -3.06
N GLU A 4 0.71 5.56 -3.16
CA GLU A 4 1.53 4.46 -3.66
C GLU A 4 2.03 3.64 -2.47
N VAL A 5 1.81 2.33 -2.49
CA VAL A 5 2.11 1.43 -1.37
C VAL A 5 3.12 0.37 -1.80
N TRP A 6 4.39 0.53 -1.41
CA TRP A 6 5.39 -0.53 -1.55
C TRP A 6 5.14 -1.61 -0.51
N SER A 7 4.97 -2.84 -0.98
CA SER A 7 4.53 -3.97 -0.17
C SER A 7 5.15 -5.26 -0.69
N ASP A 8 5.31 -6.24 0.20
CA ASP A 8 5.68 -7.61 -0.15
C ASP A 8 4.64 -8.60 0.39
N PHE A 9 4.36 -9.67 -0.36
CA PHE A 9 3.33 -10.66 -0.01
C PHE A 9 3.74 -11.57 1.14
N VAL A 10 5.03 -11.66 1.44
CA VAL A 10 5.57 -12.40 2.60
C VAL A 10 5.78 -11.51 3.83
N CYS A 11 5.45 -10.21 3.77
CA CYS A 11 5.62 -9.28 4.88
C CYS A 11 4.34 -9.16 5.74
N PRO A 12 4.33 -9.65 7.00
CA PRO A 12 3.12 -9.59 7.84
C PRO A 12 2.69 -8.16 8.16
N PHE A 13 3.66 -7.24 8.28
CA PHE A 13 3.37 -5.83 8.49
C PHE A 13 2.74 -5.18 7.26
N CYS A 14 2.98 -5.70 6.05
CA CYS A 14 2.31 -5.18 4.86
C CYS A 14 0.81 -5.45 4.90
N TYR A 15 0.40 -6.65 5.32
CA TYR A 15 -1.03 -6.97 5.44
C TYR A 15 -1.70 -6.15 6.55
N ILE A 16 -1.02 -6.00 7.69
CA ILE A 16 -1.47 -5.13 8.79
C ILE A 16 -1.59 -3.67 8.34
N GLY A 17 -0.57 -3.15 7.64
CA GLY A 17 -0.55 -1.79 7.14
C GLY A 17 -1.66 -1.52 6.12
N LYS A 18 -1.90 -2.48 5.22
CA LYS A 18 -3.03 -2.45 4.27
C LYS A 18 -4.36 -2.34 5.00
N ARG A 19 -4.61 -3.19 6.01
CA ARG A 19 -5.84 -3.11 6.83
C ARG A 19 -5.99 -1.76 7.52
N ARG A 20 -4.93 -1.21 8.09
CA ARG A 20 -4.98 0.10 8.74
C ARG A 20 -5.24 1.23 7.76
N LEU A 21 -4.61 1.22 6.59
CA LEU A 21 -4.90 2.19 5.53
C LEU A 21 -6.38 2.13 5.12
N GLU A 22 -6.92 0.94 4.91
CA GLU A 22 -8.33 0.79 4.55
C GLU A 22 -9.27 1.27 5.66
N MET A 23 -9.00 0.93 6.92
CA MET A 23 -9.75 1.44 8.08
C MET A 23 -9.69 2.97 8.18
N ALA A 24 -8.55 3.59 7.84
CA ALA A 24 -8.41 5.04 7.80
C ALA A 24 -9.19 5.64 6.64
N LEU A 25 -9.16 5.00 5.47
CA LEU A 25 -9.93 5.40 4.29
C LEU A 25 -11.44 5.32 4.54
N GLU A 26 -11.94 4.33 5.30
CA GLU A 26 -13.36 4.30 5.69
C GLU A 26 -13.75 5.48 6.59
N GLN A 27 -12.82 6.03 7.36
CA GLN A 27 -13.04 7.22 8.20
C GLN A 27 -12.83 8.54 7.46
N PHE A 28 -12.30 8.49 6.24
CA PHE A 28 -11.93 9.67 5.48
C PHE A 28 -13.08 10.13 4.56
N PRO A 29 -13.67 11.32 4.76
CA PRO A 29 -14.84 11.76 3.99
C PRO A 29 -14.64 11.80 2.47
N HIS A 30 -13.41 12.03 2.02
CA HIS A 30 -13.04 12.13 0.61
C HIS A 30 -12.43 10.84 0.05
N LYS A 31 -12.71 9.68 0.67
CA LYS A 31 -12.23 8.36 0.23
C LYS A 31 -12.38 8.10 -1.28
N LYS A 32 -13.48 8.56 -1.88
CA LYS A 32 -13.77 8.35 -3.31
C LYS A 32 -12.78 9.08 -4.23
N ASP A 33 -12.12 10.11 -3.71
CA ASP A 33 -11.11 10.90 -4.41
C ASP A 33 -9.69 10.39 -4.15
N VAL A 34 -9.57 9.21 -3.52
CA VAL A 34 -8.30 8.54 -3.23
C VAL A 34 -8.08 7.36 -4.17
N GLU A 35 -6.98 7.41 -4.92
CA GLU A 35 -6.44 6.28 -5.69
C GLU A 35 -5.36 5.60 -4.85
N VAL A 36 -5.49 4.29 -4.62
CA VAL A 36 -4.45 3.47 -3.98
C VAL A 36 -3.85 2.57 -5.05
N GLU A 37 -2.54 2.65 -5.22
CA GLU A 37 -1.77 1.82 -6.14
C GLU A 37 -0.73 1.01 -5.35
N PHE A 38 -0.67 -0.30 -5.62
CA PHE A 38 0.33 -1.16 -4.99
C PHE A 38 1.59 -1.26 -5.85
N LYS A 39 2.74 -1.12 -5.19
CA LYS A 39 4.07 -1.19 -5.78
C LYS A 39 4.79 -2.43 -5.29
N SER A 40 5.52 -3.07 -6.19
CA SER A 40 6.26 -4.28 -5.88
C SER A 40 7.50 -3.97 -5.05
N PHE A 41 7.75 -4.83 -4.06
CA PHE A 41 8.97 -4.85 -3.27
C PHE A 41 9.21 -6.29 -2.82
N GLU A 42 10.39 -6.86 -3.12
CA GLU A 42 10.81 -8.13 -2.53
C GLU A 42 11.71 -7.87 -1.32
N LEU A 43 11.32 -8.35 -0.13
CA LEU A 43 12.16 -8.32 1.07
C LEU A 43 13.47 -9.09 0.88
N ASP A 44 13.45 -10.11 0.00
CA ASP A 44 14.61 -10.87 -0.43
C ASP A 44 14.42 -11.35 -1.87
N GLN A 45 15.03 -10.61 -2.82
CA GLN A 45 15.01 -10.95 -4.25
C GLN A 45 15.71 -12.28 -4.58
N ASN A 46 16.53 -12.79 -3.67
CA ASN A 46 17.25 -14.05 -3.82
C ASN A 46 16.62 -15.18 -2.98
N ALA A 47 15.44 -14.95 -2.40
CA ALA A 47 14.74 -15.96 -1.64
C ALA A 47 14.56 -17.22 -2.50
N PRO A 48 14.83 -18.42 -1.96
CA PRO A 48 14.55 -19.66 -2.67
C PRO A 48 13.05 -19.90 -2.80
N ILE A 49 12.66 -20.71 -3.78
CA ILE A 49 11.32 -21.31 -3.80
C ILE A 49 11.15 -22.22 -2.58
N TYR A 50 9.90 -22.41 -2.14
CA TYR A 50 9.61 -23.23 -0.99
C TYR A 50 10.17 -24.66 -1.15
N SER A 51 10.91 -25.14 -0.15
CA SER A 51 11.60 -26.43 -0.17
C SER A 51 11.29 -27.32 1.04
N GLY A 52 10.21 -27.01 1.78
CA GLY A 52 9.81 -27.76 2.98
C GLY A 52 10.34 -27.19 4.29
N THR A 53 11.11 -26.09 4.26
CA THR A 53 11.66 -25.42 5.45
C THR A 53 10.57 -24.70 6.24
N SER A 54 10.63 -24.74 7.58
CA SER A 54 9.70 -23.99 8.42
C SER A 54 10.01 -22.50 8.41
N ILE A 55 8.99 -21.64 8.42
CA ILE A 55 9.18 -20.19 8.60
C ILE A 55 9.94 -19.88 9.89
N ASN A 56 9.72 -20.66 10.96
CA ASN A 56 10.39 -20.45 12.24
C ASN A 56 11.90 -20.73 12.14
N GLU A 57 12.31 -21.72 11.33
CA GLU A 57 13.71 -22.01 11.04
C GLU A 57 14.36 -20.90 10.21
N VAL A 58 13.65 -20.43 9.19
CA VAL A 58 14.11 -19.32 8.34
C VAL A 58 14.31 -18.04 9.15
N LEU A 59 13.34 -17.68 10.01
CA LEU A 59 13.44 -16.50 10.86
C LEU A 59 14.52 -16.64 11.93
N ALA A 60 14.65 -17.83 12.54
CA ALA A 60 15.72 -18.13 13.50
C ALA A 60 17.11 -17.92 12.89
N SER A 61 17.34 -18.46 11.68
CA SER A 61 18.59 -18.28 10.95
C SER A 61 18.82 -16.82 10.54
N LYS A 62 17.79 -16.15 10.01
CA LYS A 62 17.87 -14.76 9.52
C LYS A 62 18.19 -13.76 10.63
N TYR A 63 17.59 -13.92 11.81
CA TYR A 63 17.74 -12.98 12.92
C TYR A 63 18.73 -13.43 14.00
N GLY A 64 19.32 -14.62 13.88
CA GLY A 64 20.26 -15.15 14.86
C GLY A 64 19.60 -15.46 16.22
N ILE A 65 18.34 -15.89 16.19
CA ILE A 65 17.54 -16.22 17.39
C ILE A 65 17.22 -17.72 17.43
N SER A 66 16.74 -18.22 18.57
CA SER A 66 16.29 -19.61 18.67
C SER A 66 14.95 -19.84 17.92
N ILE A 67 14.70 -21.07 17.47
CA ILE A 67 13.41 -21.45 16.85
C ILE A 67 12.23 -21.16 17.80
N GLU A 68 12.40 -21.41 19.09
CA GLU A 68 11.37 -21.14 20.11
C GLU A 68 11.14 -19.63 20.31
N GLU A 69 12.17 -18.81 20.14
CA GLU A 69 12.00 -17.36 20.12
C GLU A 69 11.29 -16.87 18.85
N ALA A 70 11.63 -17.42 17.68
CA ALA A 70 10.93 -17.13 16.44
C ALA A 70 9.43 -17.47 16.54
N LYS A 71 9.10 -18.66 17.08
CA LYS A 71 7.70 -19.06 17.35
C LYS A 71 6.99 -18.08 18.28
N ARG A 72 7.61 -17.71 19.41
CA ARG A 72 7.02 -16.74 20.35
C ARG A 72 6.75 -15.39 19.69
N ASN A 73 7.68 -14.90 18.86
CA ASN A 73 7.51 -13.64 18.12
C ASN A 73 6.35 -13.75 17.11
N ASN A 74 6.26 -14.86 16.39
CA ASN A 74 5.16 -15.12 15.46
C ASN A 74 3.79 -15.20 16.17
N VAL A 75 3.72 -15.84 17.34
CA VAL A 75 2.48 -15.87 18.15
C VAL A 75 2.08 -14.45 18.59
N GLN A 76 3.02 -13.64 19.06
CA GLN A 76 2.72 -12.25 19.44
C GLN A 76 2.23 -11.43 18.24
N LEU A 77 2.87 -11.59 17.08
CA LEU A 77 2.48 -10.92 15.85
C LEU A 77 1.09 -11.37 15.36
N GLY A 78 0.78 -12.67 15.44
CA GLY A 78 -0.54 -13.21 15.12
C GLY A 78 -1.63 -12.66 16.03
N ASN A 79 -1.37 -12.58 17.34
CA ASN A 79 -2.31 -11.95 18.30
C ASN A 79 -2.55 -10.48 17.98
N HIS A 80 -1.50 -9.75 17.58
CA HIS A 80 -1.63 -8.37 17.14
C HIS A 80 -2.47 -8.26 15.86
N ALA A 81 -2.20 -9.11 14.87
CA ALA A 81 -2.97 -9.16 13.62
C ALA A 81 -4.46 -9.48 13.86
N ALA A 82 -4.77 -10.38 14.80
CA ALA A 82 -6.13 -10.75 15.17
C ALA A 82 -6.97 -9.57 15.69
N SER A 83 -6.34 -8.58 16.35
CA SER A 83 -7.04 -7.35 16.76
C SER A 83 -7.60 -6.53 15.60
N MET A 84 -7.13 -6.78 14.38
CA MET A 84 -7.57 -6.14 13.14
C MET A 84 -8.34 -7.10 12.22
N GLY A 85 -8.80 -8.23 12.75
CA GLY A 85 -9.56 -9.23 11.99
C GLY A 85 -8.72 -10.07 11.03
N LEU A 86 -7.40 -10.07 11.17
CA LEU A 86 -6.49 -10.92 10.38
C LEU A 86 -6.15 -12.21 11.14
N SER A 87 -6.11 -13.34 10.44
CA SER A 87 -5.71 -14.63 11.00
C SER A 87 -4.43 -15.10 10.33
N PHE A 88 -3.35 -15.25 11.11
CA PHE A 88 -2.03 -15.67 10.60
C PHE A 88 -1.68 -17.07 11.09
N ASN A 89 -1.44 -18.00 10.16
CA ASN A 89 -1.15 -19.41 10.42
C ASN A 89 0.34 -19.72 10.22
N PHE A 90 1.19 -19.08 11.04
CA PHE A 90 2.66 -19.12 10.88
C PHE A 90 3.24 -20.53 10.84
N ASP A 91 2.74 -21.46 11.64
CA ASP A 91 3.36 -22.80 11.73
C ASP A 91 3.31 -23.59 10.40
N GLU A 92 2.30 -23.32 9.56
CA GLU A 92 2.13 -23.97 8.26
C GLU A 92 2.64 -23.11 7.09
N MET A 93 3.06 -21.87 7.34
CA MET A 93 3.50 -20.95 6.29
C MET A 93 4.68 -21.51 5.51
N LYS A 94 4.63 -21.29 4.19
CA LYS A 94 5.61 -21.78 3.23
C LYS A 94 6.53 -20.64 2.79
N PRO A 95 7.64 -20.35 3.50
CA PRO A 95 8.56 -19.28 3.13
C PRO A 95 9.04 -19.48 1.69
N THR A 96 8.87 -18.45 0.86
CA THR A 96 9.01 -18.56 -0.59
C THR A 96 9.44 -17.25 -1.22
N ASN A 97 9.97 -17.32 -2.43
CA ASN A 97 10.12 -16.19 -3.32
C ASN A 97 8.74 -15.62 -3.74
N THR A 98 8.64 -14.29 -3.86
CA THR A 98 7.40 -13.58 -4.19
C THR A 98 7.40 -12.93 -5.57
N PHE A 99 8.46 -13.10 -6.37
CA PHE A 99 8.59 -12.48 -7.69
C PHE A 99 7.39 -12.80 -8.59
N ASP A 100 6.98 -14.06 -8.66
CA ASP A 100 5.86 -14.48 -9.51
C ASP A 100 4.51 -13.96 -9.01
N ALA A 101 4.34 -13.84 -7.69
CA ALA A 101 3.18 -13.18 -7.10
C ALA A 101 3.14 -11.68 -7.46
N HIS A 102 4.29 -10.99 -7.46
CA HIS A 102 4.41 -9.60 -7.92
C HIS A 102 4.11 -9.45 -9.42
N ARG A 103 4.64 -10.34 -10.27
CA ARG A 103 4.34 -10.35 -11.72
C ARG A 103 2.84 -10.54 -11.97
N LEU A 104 2.20 -11.46 -11.23
CA LEU A 104 0.77 -11.68 -11.29
C LEU A 104 -0.03 -10.46 -10.83
N ALA A 105 0.42 -9.76 -9.78
CA ALA A 105 -0.21 -8.53 -9.32
C ALA A 105 -0.16 -7.41 -10.37
N LYS A 106 0.95 -7.29 -11.11
CA LYS A 106 1.08 -6.36 -12.25
C LYS A 106 0.14 -6.70 -13.39
N PHE A 107 0.02 -7.98 -13.73
CA PHE A 107 -0.99 -8.44 -14.68
C PHE A 107 -2.42 -8.05 -14.24
N ALA A 108 -2.78 -8.34 -13.00
CA ALA A 108 -4.10 -8.04 -12.47
C ALA A 108 -4.42 -6.55 -12.48
N LYS A 109 -3.42 -5.69 -12.24
CA LYS A 109 -3.57 -4.24 -12.30
C LYS A 109 -4.03 -3.78 -13.69
N ASN A 110 -3.45 -4.33 -14.76
CA ASN A 110 -3.87 -4.02 -16.13
C ASN A 110 -5.32 -4.45 -16.43
N GLN A 111 -5.84 -5.43 -15.68
CA GLN A 111 -7.22 -5.91 -15.77
C GLN A 111 -8.17 -5.20 -14.77
N GLY A 112 -7.69 -4.20 -14.01
CA GLY A 112 -8.49 -3.49 -13.01
C GLY A 112 -8.79 -4.32 -11.75
N LYS A 113 -7.98 -5.34 -11.45
CA LYS A 113 -8.15 -6.30 -10.35
C LYS A 113 -7.02 -6.28 -9.32
N GLU A 114 -6.25 -5.19 -9.27
CA GLU A 114 -5.12 -5.03 -8.34
C GLU A 114 -5.55 -5.20 -6.87
N LYS A 115 -6.70 -4.64 -6.49
CA LYS A 115 -7.19 -4.70 -5.12
C LYS A 115 -7.54 -6.13 -4.71
N GLU A 116 -8.26 -6.84 -5.57
CA GLU A 116 -8.71 -8.22 -5.34
C GLU A 116 -7.54 -9.20 -5.31
N ILE A 117 -6.57 -9.09 -6.23
CA ILE A 117 -5.40 -9.98 -6.23
C ILE A 117 -4.49 -9.71 -5.03
N THR A 118 -4.32 -8.44 -4.65
CA THR A 118 -3.43 -8.09 -3.53
C THR A 118 -4.01 -8.65 -2.23
N GLU A 119 -5.32 -8.55 -2.04
CA GLU A 119 -5.99 -9.16 -0.90
C GLU A 119 -5.85 -10.68 -0.91
N ASN A 120 -6.17 -11.34 -2.03
CA ASN A 120 -6.19 -12.79 -2.09
C ASN A 120 -4.79 -13.41 -1.97
N LEU A 121 -3.74 -12.77 -2.50
CA LEU A 121 -2.35 -13.23 -2.31
C LEU A 121 -1.92 -13.13 -0.85
N LEU A 122 -2.22 -12.01 -0.18
CA LEU A 122 -1.93 -11.84 1.25
C LEU A 122 -2.72 -12.85 2.10
N PHE A 123 -4.01 -13.02 1.80
CA PHE A 123 -4.88 -13.98 2.50
C PHE A 123 -4.39 -15.42 2.31
N ALA A 124 -4.10 -15.82 1.07
CA ALA A 124 -3.63 -17.17 0.76
C ALA A 124 -2.31 -17.48 1.48
N TYR A 125 -1.37 -16.53 1.50
CA TYR A 125 -0.09 -16.74 2.19
C TYR A 125 -0.24 -16.75 3.72
N PHE A 126 -0.94 -15.76 4.29
CA PHE A 126 -0.97 -15.58 5.73
C PHE A 126 -2.00 -16.44 6.44
N THR A 127 -3.16 -16.64 5.84
CA THR A 127 -4.29 -17.35 6.45
C THR A 127 -4.41 -18.77 5.95
N GLU A 128 -4.22 -19.02 4.66
CA GLU A 128 -4.33 -20.38 4.10
C GLU A 128 -2.98 -21.12 4.02
N SER A 129 -1.88 -20.42 4.31
CA SER A 129 -0.53 -20.96 4.25
C SER A 129 -0.18 -21.58 2.89
N GLU A 130 -0.68 -20.95 1.82
CA GLU A 130 -0.46 -21.38 0.45
C GLU A 130 0.94 -21.02 -0.07
N ASN A 131 1.43 -21.80 -1.04
CA ASN A 131 2.74 -21.59 -1.62
C ASN A 131 2.69 -20.57 -2.77
N LEU A 132 3.14 -19.35 -2.54
CA LEU A 132 3.19 -18.32 -3.59
C LEU A 132 4.29 -18.52 -4.65
N SER A 133 5.14 -19.55 -4.57
CA SER A 133 6.02 -19.95 -5.69
C SER A 133 5.41 -21.04 -6.58
N ASP A 134 4.24 -21.56 -6.24
CA ASP A 134 3.59 -22.60 -7.03
C ASP A 134 2.65 -21.97 -8.09
N ALA A 135 2.85 -22.37 -9.36
CA ALA A 135 2.15 -21.76 -10.48
C ALA A 135 0.64 -22.03 -10.47
N ASP A 136 0.23 -23.25 -10.12
CA ASP A 136 -1.18 -23.65 -10.06
C ASP A 136 -1.92 -22.96 -8.89
N THR A 137 -1.22 -22.79 -7.77
CA THR A 137 -1.67 -22.03 -6.61
C THR A 137 -1.92 -20.57 -7.00
N LEU A 138 -0.92 -19.90 -7.60
CA LEU A 138 -1.04 -18.52 -8.06
C LEU A 138 -2.17 -18.33 -9.09
N ALA A 139 -2.33 -19.26 -10.03
CA ALA A 139 -3.41 -19.21 -11.01
C ALA A 139 -4.80 -19.39 -10.37
N THR A 140 -4.90 -20.25 -9.35
CA THR A 140 -6.15 -20.45 -8.60
C THR A 140 -6.50 -19.19 -7.77
N ILE A 141 -5.50 -18.54 -7.18
CA ILE A 141 -5.68 -17.25 -6.51
C ILE A 141 -6.14 -16.18 -7.52
N ALA A 142 -5.57 -16.15 -8.72
CA ALA A 142 -5.96 -15.24 -9.79
C ALA A 142 -7.43 -15.41 -10.20
N GLU A 143 -7.86 -16.65 -10.40
CA GLU A 143 -9.24 -17.02 -10.71
C GLU A 143 -10.21 -16.55 -9.62
N ALA A 144 -9.86 -16.76 -8.34
CA ALA A 144 -10.64 -16.26 -7.20
C ALA A 144 -10.71 -14.72 -7.12
N SER A 145 -9.72 -14.02 -7.69
CA SER A 145 -9.73 -12.55 -7.83
C SER A 145 -10.51 -12.06 -9.05
N GLY A 146 -11.09 -12.96 -9.85
CA GLY A 146 -11.86 -12.64 -11.06
C GLY A 146 -11.00 -12.42 -12.31
N LEU A 147 -9.79 -12.99 -12.36
CA LEU A 147 -8.94 -13.05 -13.54
C LEU A 147 -9.15 -14.36 -14.30
N ASP A 148 -8.75 -14.41 -15.58
CA ASP A 148 -8.70 -15.66 -16.32
C ASP A 148 -7.53 -16.52 -15.84
N LYS A 149 -7.84 -17.76 -15.44
CA LYS A 149 -6.87 -18.72 -14.90
C LYS A 149 -5.77 -19.06 -15.92
N GLN A 150 -6.13 -19.23 -17.19
CA GLN A 150 -5.20 -19.63 -18.23
C GLN A 150 -4.28 -18.47 -18.61
N GLU A 151 -4.78 -17.24 -18.65
CA GLU A 151 -3.96 -16.04 -18.82
C GLU A 151 -2.98 -15.86 -17.66
N ALA A 152 -3.43 -16.06 -16.41
CA ALA A 152 -2.56 -16.02 -15.24
C ALA A 152 -1.42 -17.07 -15.34
N LEU A 153 -1.75 -18.32 -15.71
CA LEU A 153 -0.74 -19.36 -15.97
C LEU A 153 0.24 -18.97 -17.07
N ASN A 154 -0.24 -18.34 -18.15
CA ASN A 154 0.63 -17.89 -19.24
C ASN A 154 1.63 -16.84 -18.75
N VAL A 155 1.20 -15.89 -17.90
CA VAL A 155 2.07 -14.89 -17.28
C VAL A 155 3.12 -15.54 -16.37
N ILE A 156 2.74 -16.52 -15.56
CA ILE A 156 3.67 -17.20 -14.65
C ILE A 156 4.71 -18.00 -15.45
N ASN A 157 4.28 -18.72 -16.48
CA ASN A 157 5.12 -19.55 -17.34
C ASN A 157 6.07 -18.73 -18.25
N ASP A 158 5.66 -17.54 -18.69
CA ASP A 158 6.55 -16.60 -19.35
C ASP A 158 7.33 -15.79 -18.31
N LYS A 159 8.56 -16.20 -18.02
CA LYS A 159 9.44 -15.55 -17.03
C LYS A 159 9.69 -14.05 -17.28
N ASN A 160 9.48 -13.56 -18.50
CA ASN A 160 9.69 -12.14 -18.82
C ASN A 160 8.42 -11.31 -18.66
N ALA A 161 7.24 -11.93 -18.68
CA ALA A 161 5.97 -11.23 -18.53
C ALA A 161 5.95 -10.48 -17.20
N TYR A 162 5.77 -9.16 -17.25
CA TYR A 162 5.74 -8.24 -16.11
C TYR A 162 7.02 -8.18 -15.25
N ALA A 163 8.10 -8.87 -15.64
CA ALA A 163 9.35 -8.86 -14.90
C ALA A 163 9.96 -7.45 -14.80
N ASN A 164 9.93 -6.69 -15.90
CA ASN A 164 10.43 -5.32 -15.92
C ASN A 164 9.59 -4.39 -15.04
N ASP A 165 8.27 -4.54 -15.03
CA ASP A 165 7.38 -3.72 -14.19
C ASP A 165 7.67 -3.90 -12.70
N VAL A 166 7.90 -5.13 -12.27
CA VAL A 166 8.31 -5.44 -10.89
C VAL A 166 9.67 -4.80 -10.57
N ARG A 167 10.66 -4.98 -11.44
CA ARG A 167 12.02 -4.45 -11.23
C ARG A 167 12.07 -2.91 -11.27
N ILE A 168 11.20 -2.27 -12.03
CA ILE A 168 11.06 -0.81 -12.05
C ILE A 168 10.57 -0.29 -10.71
N ASP A 169 9.54 -0.91 -10.14
CA ASP A 169 9.02 -0.50 -8.82
C ASP A 169 10.08 -0.62 -7.72
N GLU A 170 10.86 -1.69 -7.74
CA GLU A 170 11.96 -1.90 -6.79
C GLU A 170 13.10 -0.91 -7.00
N ALA A 171 13.44 -0.60 -8.26
CA ALA A 171 14.45 0.42 -8.57
C ALA A 171 14.01 1.81 -8.10
N ILE A 172 12.73 2.15 -8.25
CA ILE A 172 12.17 3.39 -7.71
C ILE A 172 12.25 3.37 -6.18
N ALA A 173 11.93 2.24 -5.53
CA ALA A 173 12.06 2.10 -4.08
C ALA A 173 13.50 2.38 -3.62
N GLN A 174 14.49 1.82 -4.32
CA GLN A 174 15.91 2.08 -4.04
C GLN A 174 16.28 3.55 -4.25
N GLN A 175 15.79 4.18 -5.32
CA GLN A 175 16.02 5.61 -5.58
C GLN A 175 15.44 6.49 -4.47
N TYR A 176 14.29 6.12 -3.92
CA TYR A 176 13.66 6.77 -2.77
C TYR A 176 14.25 6.35 -1.42
N GLN A 177 15.29 5.50 -1.43
CA GLN A 177 15.95 4.97 -0.22
C GLN A 177 14.97 4.22 0.70
N ILE A 178 13.94 3.60 0.12
CA ILE A 178 13.01 2.72 0.83
C ILE A 178 13.75 1.41 1.11
N SER A 179 14.09 1.18 2.37
CA SER A 179 14.80 -0.02 2.82
C SER A 179 13.90 -1.03 3.53
N GLY A 180 12.59 -0.79 3.57
CA GLY A 180 11.64 -1.64 4.28
C GLY A 180 10.18 -1.33 3.94
N VAL A 181 9.32 -2.32 4.15
CA VAL A 181 7.90 -2.28 3.80
C VAL A 181 7.01 -2.69 4.98
N PRO A 182 5.74 -2.21 5.04
CA PRO A 182 5.07 -1.39 4.04
C PRO A 182 5.57 0.05 4.06
N TYR A 183 5.58 0.68 2.89
CA TYR A 183 5.94 2.09 2.75
C TYR A 183 4.89 2.79 1.89
N PHE A 184 4.35 3.90 2.40
CA PHE A 184 3.26 4.62 1.77
C PHE A 184 3.76 5.98 1.33
N ILE A 185 3.58 6.32 0.06
CA ILE A 185 3.85 7.64 -0.49
C ILE A 185 2.53 8.28 -0.89
N ILE A 186 2.24 9.47 -0.37
CA ILE A 186 1.03 10.22 -0.69
C ILE A 186 1.42 11.40 -1.59
N ASN A 187 0.84 11.44 -2.80
CA ASN A 187 1.06 12.46 -3.83
C ASN A 187 2.54 12.75 -4.13
N GLN A 188 3.41 11.72 -4.05
CA GLN A 188 4.86 11.85 -4.25
C GLN A 188 5.54 12.91 -3.37
N LYS A 189 4.91 13.27 -2.24
CA LYS A 189 5.35 14.38 -1.37
C LYS A 189 5.47 13.97 0.08
N TYR A 190 4.52 13.19 0.59
CA TYR A 190 4.50 12.74 1.99
C TYR A 190 4.76 11.25 2.06
N ALA A 191 5.35 10.79 3.16
CA ALA A 191 5.65 9.38 3.35
C ALA A 191 5.24 8.90 4.75
N ILE A 192 4.78 7.65 4.82
CA ILE A 192 4.56 6.90 6.05
C ILE A 192 5.36 5.61 5.93
N SER A 193 6.29 5.39 6.88
CA SER A 193 7.13 4.19 6.88
C SER A 193 6.62 3.18 7.92
N GLY A 194 6.38 1.95 7.48
CA GLY A 194 5.91 0.85 8.30
C GLY A 194 4.40 0.86 8.55
N ALA A 195 3.93 -0.20 9.22
CA ALA A 195 2.55 -0.31 9.66
C ALA A 195 2.29 0.60 10.87
N GLN A 196 2.16 1.91 10.63
CA GLN A 196 1.90 2.91 11.67
C GLN A 196 0.50 2.76 12.30
N PRO A 197 0.23 3.33 13.49
CA PRO A 197 -1.09 3.33 14.10
C PRO A 197 -2.18 3.93 13.20
N LEU A 198 -3.44 3.53 13.42
CA LEU A 198 -4.58 3.98 12.62
C LEU A 198 -4.71 5.51 12.61
N GLU A 199 -4.49 6.15 13.76
CA GLU A 199 -4.57 7.58 13.95
C GLU A 199 -3.54 8.34 13.11
N THR A 200 -2.37 7.72 12.86
CA THR A 200 -1.35 8.28 11.98
C THR A 200 -1.82 8.31 10.54
N PHE A 201 -2.45 7.24 10.06
CA PHE A 201 -3.04 7.22 8.71
C PHE A 201 -4.18 8.24 8.58
N VAL A 202 -5.11 8.29 9.54
CA VAL A 202 -6.23 9.24 9.52
C VAL A 202 -5.72 10.68 9.51
N GLY A 203 -4.78 11.02 10.39
CA GLY A 203 -4.18 12.35 10.46
C GLY A 203 -3.45 12.74 9.17
N ALA A 204 -2.68 11.82 8.58
CA ALA A 204 -1.97 12.07 7.34
C ALA A 204 -2.93 12.31 6.16
N LEU A 205 -3.99 11.50 6.01
CA LEU A 205 -4.99 11.69 4.96
C LEU A 205 -5.67 13.06 5.07
N GLN A 206 -6.05 13.45 6.29
CA GLN A 206 -6.69 14.75 6.55
C GLN A 206 -5.74 15.90 6.24
N GLN A 207 -4.51 15.84 6.74
CA GLN A 207 -3.51 16.89 6.52
C GLN A 207 -3.21 17.08 5.03
N VAL A 208 -2.93 16.00 4.29
CA VAL A 208 -2.62 16.10 2.86
C VAL A 208 -3.80 16.66 2.08
N TRP A 209 -5.02 16.25 2.42
CA TRP A 209 -6.22 16.74 1.77
C TRP A 209 -6.43 18.24 1.97
N GLU A 210 -6.28 18.74 3.20
CA GLU A 210 -6.41 20.17 3.52
C GLU A 210 -5.33 21.03 2.84
N GLU A 211 -4.09 20.53 2.78
CA GLU A 211 -2.97 21.25 2.14
C GLU A 211 -3.13 21.36 0.63
N GLU A 212 -3.65 20.31 -0.03
CA GLU A 212 -3.78 20.28 -1.49
C GLU A 212 -5.15 20.74 -2.02
N ASN A 213 -6.17 20.83 -1.17
CA ASN A 213 -7.47 21.39 -1.51
C ASN A 213 -7.80 22.59 -0.60
N PRO A 214 -6.97 23.65 -0.61
CA PRO A 214 -7.24 24.81 0.23
C PRO A 214 -8.56 25.46 -0.18
N ALA A 215 -9.36 25.86 0.81
CA ALA A 215 -10.55 26.66 0.55
C ALA A 215 -10.16 27.90 -0.27
N PRO A 216 -10.96 28.27 -1.29
CA PRO A 216 -10.64 29.41 -2.14
C PRO A 216 -10.54 30.67 -1.28
N LYS A 217 -9.34 31.25 -1.23
CA LYS A 217 -9.14 32.58 -0.63
C LYS A 217 -9.55 33.61 -1.66
N LEU A 218 -10.59 34.39 -1.35
CA LEU A 218 -10.95 35.54 -2.17
C LEU A 218 -9.76 36.50 -2.19
N GLN A 219 -9.22 36.74 -3.38
CA GLN A 219 -8.21 37.77 -3.59
C GLN A 219 -8.92 39.04 -4.01
N GLU A 220 -8.70 40.11 -3.25
CA GLU A 220 -9.21 41.42 -3.59
C GLU A 220 -8.30 42.02 -4.67
N LEU A 221 -8.85 42.14 -5.89
CA LEU A 221 -8.16 42.71 -7.05
C LEU A 221 -8.36 44.23 -7.18
N SER A 222 -9.09 44.85 -6.23
CA SER A 222 -9.22 46.29 -6.11
C SER A 222 -7.83 46.90 -5.90
N SER A 223 -7.37 47.75 -6.82
CA SER A 223 -6.10 48.47 -6.67
C SER A 223 -6.15 49.39 -5.44
N GLU A 224 -5.09 49.40 -4.60
CA GLU A 224 -4.93 50.31 -3.45
C GLU A 224 -4.95 51.82 -3.81
N GLY A 225 -5.07 52.17 -5.10
CA GLY A 225 -5.18 53.55 -5.60
C GLY A 225 -6.40 53.82 -6.49
N GLY A 226 -7.36 52.90 -6.59
CA GLY A 226 -8.62 53.12 -7.29
C GLY A 226 -9.63 53.71 -6.33
N SER A 227 -10.32 54.79 -6.72
CA SER A 227 -11.42 55.42 -5.97
C SER A 227 -12.25 54.39 -5.18
N ASN A 228 -12.17 54.42 -3.84
CA ASN A 228 -12.94 53.56 -2.93
C ASN A 228 -14.44 53.84 -3.02
N LEU A 229 -15.04 53.41 -4.12
CA LEU A 229 -16.47 53.40 -4.39
C LEU A 229 -17.03 52.10 -3.80
N SER A 230 -17.27 52.09 -2.50
CA SER A 230 -17.84 50.94 -1.81
C SER A 230 -19.15 51.33 -1.11
N CYS A 231 -20.13 50.43 -1.19
CA CYS A 231 -21.38 50.54 -0.45
C CYS A 231 -21.38 49.46 0.64
N THR A 232 -21.67 49.87 1.86
CA THR A 232 -21.97 48.98 2.99
C THR A 232 -23.40 49.22 3.42
N ASP A 233 -23.96 48.31 4.23
CA ASP A 233 -25.34 48.47 4.68
C ASP A 233 -25.50 49.77 5.49
N GLY A 234 -26.23 50.73 4.90
CA GLY A 234 -26.47 52.06 5.47
C GLY A 234 -25.54 53.19 5.00
N SER A 235 -24.52 52.97 4.16
CA SER A 235 -23.64 54.05 3.68
C SER A 235 -22.97 53.80 2.32
N CYS A 236 -22.78 54.87 1.55
CA CYS A 236 -22.03 54.84 0.30
C CYS A 236 -20.82 55.77 0.38
N SER A 237 -19.63 55.23 0.07
CA SER A 237 -18.38 55.98 -0.02
C SER A 237 -18.19 56.46 -1.45
N VAL A 238 -18.14 57.77 -1.69
CA VAL A 238 -17.81 58.36 -2.99
C VAL A 238 -16.60 59.27 -2.79
N PRO A 239 -15.55 59.19 -3.63
CA PRO A 239 -14.42 60.08 -3.51
C PRO A 239 -14.88 61.53 -3.66
N SER A 240 -14.58 62.37 -2.67
CA SER A 240 -14.72 63.80 -2.83
C SER A 240 -13.81 64.26 -3.96
N LYS A 241 -14.35 64.94 -4.97
CA LYS A 241 -13.54 65.63 -5.99
C LYS A 241 -12.60 66.59 -5.25
N GLU A 242 -11.30 66.34 -5.29
CA GLU A 242 -10.30 67.35 -4.95
C GLU A 242 -10.51 68.55 -5.88
N GLN A 243 -10.55 69.75 -5.29
CA GLN A 243 -10.56 71.04 -5.98
C GLN A 243 -9.15 71.42 -6.42
#